data_AF-A0A146MI72-F1
#
_entry.id   AF-A0A146MI72-F1
#
_cell.length_a   1.000
_cell.length_b   1.000
_cell.length_c   1.000
_cell.angle_alpha   90.00
_cell.angle_beta   90.00
_cell.angle_gamma   90.00
#
_symmetry.space_group_name_H-M   'P 1'
#
loop_
_entity.id
_entity.type
_entity.pdbx_description
1 polymer ?
#
loop_
_entity_poly.entity_id
_entity_poly.type
_entity_poly.pdbx_seq_one_letter_code
_entity_poly.pdbx_strand_id
1 'polypeptide(L)'
;MHKIIGFVPTLLKIILEETVDVGVRQAAALYFKNNISEWWKPDEPDEPGELRFCIHEQDKQAIRSSIVAALVSAPIPLQSPFLK
;
A
#
# COMPACT_ATOMS: atom_id res chain seq x y z
N MET A 1 0.42 11.11 -8.79
CA MET A 1 0.58 10.38 -7.52
C MET A 1 0.62 11.39 -6.37
N HIS A 2 -0.33 11.32 -5.45
CA HIS A 2 -0.43 12.26 -4.34
C HIS A 2 0.58 11.86 -3.25
N LYS A 3 1.64 12.64 -3.12
CA LYS A 3 2.71 12.46 -2.12
C LYS A 3 2.25 12.94 -0.74
N ILE A 4 1.16 12.36 -0.22
CA ILE A 4 0.53 12.75 1.05
C ILE A 4 0.93 11.77 2.14
N ILE A 5 1.47 12.29 3.26
CA ILE A 5 1.79 11.49 4.45
C ILE A 5 0.50 10.88 5.00
N GLY A 6 0.53 9.60 5.36
CA GLY A 6 -0.63 8.85 5.86
C GLY A 6 -1.50 8.24 4.76
N PHE A 7 -1.20 8.49 3.47
CA PHE A 7 -1.97 7.93 2.36
C PHE A 7 -1.86 6.40 2.28
N VAL A 8 -0.64 5.85 2.27
CA VAL A 8 -0.42 4.41 2.14
C VAL A 8 -0.99 3.63 3.35
N PRO A 9 -0.82 4.09 4.60
CA PRO A 9 -1.53 3.51 5.75
C PRO A 9 -3.06 3.58 5.63
N THR A 10 -3.61 4.60 4.98
CA THR A 10 -5.07 4.73 4.78
C THR A 10 -5.58 3.69 3.80
N LEU A 11 -4.83 3.37 2.74
CA LEU A 11 -5.15 2.25 1.84
C LEU A 11 -5.25 0.94 2.63
N LEU A 12 -4.32 0.68 3.55
CA LEU A 12 -4.35 -0.51 4.40
C LEU A 12 -5.61 -0.57 5.27
N LYS A 13 -6.06 0.56 5.83
CA LYS A 13 -7.32 0.64 6.59
C LYS A 13 -8.53 0.31 5.72
N ILE A 14 -8.59 0.82 4.49
CA ILE A 14 -9.69 0.55 3.56
C ILE A 14 -9.75 -0.93 3.19
N ILE A 15 -8.59 -1.57 2.97
CA ILE A 15 -8.52 -3.02 2.66
C ILE A 15 -9.14 -3.87 3.78
N LEU A 16 -8.99 -3.42 5.03
CA LEU A 16 -9.44 -4.14 6.22
C LEU A 16 -10.87 -3.80 6.66
N GLU A 17 -11.45 -2.75 6.10
CA GLU A 17 -12.78 -2.31 6.48
C GLU A 17 -13.83 -3.23 5.83
N GLU A 18 -14.42 -4.11 6.64
CA GLU A 18 -15.39 -5.10 6.15
C GLU A 18 -16.66 -4.45 5.60
N THR A 19 -17.01 -3.24 6.07
CA THR A 19 -18.16 -2.47 5.61
C THR A 19 -17.97 -1.82 4.23
N VAL A 20 -16.72 -1.77 3.74
CA VAL A 20 -16.40 -1.25 2.40
C VAL A 20 -16.63 -2.34 1.35
N ASP A 21 -17.21 -1.92 0.22
CA ASP A 21 -17.45 -2.79 -0.93
C ASP A 21 -16.19 -3.54 -1.39
N VAL A 22 -16.37 -4.81 -1.76
CA VAL A 22 -15.28 -5.71 -2.14
C VAL A 22 -14.46 -5.15 -3.30
N GLY A 23 -15.09 -4.54 -4.31
CA GLY A 23 -14.39 -3.95 -5.46
C GLY A 23 -13.51 -2.77 -5.06
N VAL A 24 -13.97 -1.95 -4.12
CA VAL A 24 -13.18 -0.84 -3.55
C VAL A 24 -11.99 -1.37 -2.75
N ARG A 25 -12.18 -2.42 -1.93
CA ARG A 25 -11.07 -3.04 -1.19
C ARG A 25 -10.04 -3.68 -2.11
N GLN A 26 -10.48 -4.32 -3.20
CA GLN A 26 -9.59 -4.89 -4.22
C GLN A 26 -8.78 -3.80 -4.93
N ALA A 27 -9.42 -2.69 -5.31
CA ALA A 27 -8.72 -1.55 -5.88
C ALA A 27 -7.70 -0.97 -4.87
N ALA A 28 -8.10 -0.78 -3.61
CA ALA A 28 -7.19 -0.31 -2.55
C ALA A 28 -6.00 -1.25 -2.35
N ALA A 29 -6.20 -2.57 -2.40
CA ALA A 29 -5.13 -3.57 -2.32
C ALA A 29 -4.16 -3.49 -3.50
N LEU A 30 -4.66 -3.30 -4.73
CA LEU A 30 -3.83 -3.10 -5.91
C LEU A 30 -2.99 -1.81 -5.80
N TYR A 31 -3.63 -0.70 -5.43
CA TYR A 31 -2.94 0.57 -5.22
C TYR A 31 -1.90 0.46 -4.11
N PHE A 32 -2.24 -0.17 -2.98
CA PHE A 32 -1.32 -0.41 -1.87
C PHE A 32 -0.10 -1.21 -2.32
N LYS A 33 -0.32 -2.34 -3.02
CA LYS A 33 0.77 -3.15 -3.58
C LYS A 33 1.69 -2.32 -4.47
N ASN A 34 1.13 -1.56 -5.41
CA ASN A 34 1.91 -0.74 -6.33
C ASN A 34 2.73 0.32 -5.57
N ASN A 35 2.14 0.99 -4.58
CA ASN A 35 2.82 1.97 -3.73
C ASN A 35 4.02 1.36 -2.99
N ILE A 36 3.85 0.16 -2.41
CA ILE A 36 4.93 -0.54 -1.69
C ILE A 36 6.02 -0.99 -2.68
N SER A 37 5.65 -1.55 -3.82
CA SER A 37 6.62 -1.99 -4.82
C SER A 37 7.46 -0.85 -5.38
N GLU A 38 6.85 0.33 -5.57
CA GLU A 38 7.51 1.46 -6.22
C GLU A 38 8.24 2.41 -5.25
N TRP A 39 7.76 2.56 -4.01
CA TRP A 39 8.22 3.64 -3.11
C TRP A 39 8.66 3.18 -1.71
N TRP A 40 8.78 1.87 -1.45
CA TRP A 40 9.18 1.36 -0.12
C TRP A 40 10.63 1.63 0.25
N LYS A 41 11.54 1.61 -0.72
CA LYS A 41 12.94 2.01 -0.53
C LYS A 41 13.23 3.20 -1.43
N PRO A 42 14.11 4.13 -1.00
CA PRO A 42 14.68 5.07 -1.94
C PRO A 42 15.54 4.26 -2.92
N ASP A 43 15.16 4.24 -4.20
CA ASP A 43 16.08 3.79 -5.25
C ASP A 43 17.23 4.81 -5.38
N GLU A 44 18.35 4.38 -5.95
CA GLU A 44 19.37 5.33 -6.37
C GLU A 44 18.75 6.34 -7.35
N PRO A 45 18.97 7.65 -7.16
CA PRO A 45 18.38 8.64 -8.03
C PRO A 45 18.98 8.54 -9.42
N ASP A 46 18.14 8.65 -10.44
CA ASP A 46 18.57 8.59 -11.85
C ASP A 46 19.51 9.77 -12.19
N GLU A 47 19.39 10.89 -11.46
CA GLU A 47 20.28 12.05 -11.53
C GLU A 47 20.83 12.49 -10.17
N PRO A 48 22.10 12.95 -10.08
CA PRO A 48 22.67 13.49 -8.86
C PRO A 48 21.87 14.69 -8.34
N GLY A 49 21.23 14.55 -7.17
CA GLY A 49 20.45 15.60 -6.52
C GLY A 49 18.94 15.43 -6.63
N GLU A 50 18.45 14.44 -7.38
CA GLU A 50 17.02 14.14 -7.41
C GLU A 50 16.60 13.35 -6.16
N LEU A 51 15.67 13.89 -5.37
CA LEU A 51 15.05 13.14 -4.28
C LEU A 51 13.88 12.34 -4.83
N ARG A 52 14.12 11.07 -5.15
CA ARG A 52 13.06 10.14 -5.54
C ARG A 52 12.09 9.97 -4.36
N PHE A 53 10.79 10.01 -4.67
CA PHE A 53 9.77 9.88 -3.62
C PHE A 53 9.90 8.52 -2.93
N CYS A 54 9.91 8.56 -1.60
CA CYS A 54 9.88 7.37 -0.77
C CYS A 54 8.77 7.55 0.28
N ILE A 55 8.10 6.45 0.61
CA ILE A 55 7.10 6.44 1.69
C ILE A 55 7.78 6.95 2.98
N HIS A 56 7.10 7.83 3.70
CA HIS A 56 7.63 8.41 4.93
C HIS A 56 7.88 7.30 5.98
N GLU A 57 8.95 7.40 6.78
CA GLU A 57 9.33 6.32 7.70
C GLU A 57 8.23 6.02 8.74
N GLN A 58 7.50 7.06 9.19
CA GLN A 58 6.35 6.90 10.07
C GLN A 58 5.24 6.02 9.43
N ASP A 59 4.97 6.22 8.14
CA ASP A 59 3.99 5.41 7.42
C ASP A 59 4.49 3.97 7.28
N LYS A 60 5.78 3.77 7.01
CA LYS A 60 6.39 2.42 6.97
C LYS A 60 6.26 1.70 8.30
N GLN A 61 6.48 2.39 9.42
CA GLN A 61 6.30 1.83 10.76
C GLN A 61 4.84 1.41 10.97
N ALA A 62 3.88 2.29 10.67
CA ALA A 62 2.46 1.98 10.79
C ALA A 62 2.06 0.77 9.93
N ILE A 63 2.56 0.70 8.69
CA ILE A 63 2.31 -0.44 7.79
C ILE A 63 2.91 -1.72 8.35
N ARG A 64 4.16 -1.73 8.81
CA ARG A 64 4.82 -2.92 9.40
C ARG A 64 4.05 -3.45 10.61
N SER A 65 3.54 -2.56 11.47
CA SER A 65 2.79 -2.93 12.67
C SER A 65 1.44 -3.57 12.36
N SER A 66 0.81 -3.21 11.23
CA SER A 66 -0.58 -3.62 10.94
C SER A 66 -0.69 -4.66 9.82
N ILE A 67 0.29 -4.78 8.92
CA ILE A 67 0.17 -5.61 7.71
C ILE A 67 0.03 -7.11 7.99
N VAL A 68 0.67 -7.63 9.05
CA VAL A 68 0.56 -9.05 9.39
C VAL A 68 -0.86 -9.38 9.87
N ALA A 69 -1.38 -8.58 10.80
CA ALA A 69 -2.76 -8.70 11.25
C ALA A 69 -3.72 -8.57 10.07
N ALA A 70 -3.43 -7.64 9.15
CA ALA A 70 -4.22 -7.40 7.97
C ALA A 70 -4.33 -8.62 7.03
N LEU A 71 -3.20 -9.30 6.81
CA LEU A 71 -3.15 -10.50 5.96
C LEU A 71 -3.87 -11.69 6.58
N VAL A 72 -3.87 -11.80 7.90
CA VAL A 72 -4.54 -12.88 8.63
C VAL A 72 -6.06 -12.65 8.67
N SER A 73 -6.49 -11.40 8.84
CA SER A 73 -7.91 -11.05 8.95
C SER A 73 -8.60 -10.82 7.61
N ALA A 74 -7.87 -10.68 6.51
CA ALA A 74 -8.46 -10.38 5.20
C ALA A 74 -9.39 -11.53 4.76
N PRO A 75 -10.72 -11.28 4.63
CA PRO A 75 -11.69 -12.30 4.24
C PRO A 75 -11.67 -12.62 2.73
N ILE A 76 -10.71 -12.07 1.98
CA ILE A 76 -10.60 -12.22 0.53
C ILE A 76 -9.30 -12.96 0.21
N PRO A 77 -9.32 -14.01 -0.64
CA PRO A 77 -8.10 -14.43 -1.31
C PRO A 77 -7.62 -13.27 -2.19
N LEU A 78 -6.58 -12.55 -1.78
CA LEU A 78 -5.92 -11.49 -2.58
C LEU A 78 -5.22 -12.06 -3.85
N GLN A 79 -5.54 -13.30 -4.22
CA GLN A 79 -5.00 -14.03 -5.34
C GLN A 79 -5.96 -13.91 -6.53
N SER A 80 -5.61 -13.03 -7.47
CA SER A 80 -6.10 -13.01 -8.86
C SER A 80 -7.45 -12.35 -9.18
N PRO A 81 -7.41 -11.14 -9.77
CA PRO A 81 -8.30 -10.75 -10.85
C PRO A 81 -7.68 -10.96 -12.25
N PHE A 82 -6.58 -11.72 -12.40
CA PHE A 82 -5.80 -11.83 -13.64
C PHE A 82 -5.86 -13.21 -14.33
N LEU A 83 -6.87 -14.04 -14.07
CA LEU A 83 -7.18 -15.17 -14.95
C LEU A 83 -8.23 -14.77 -15.98
N LYS A 84 -7.80 -14.06 -17.03
CA LYS A 84 -8.33 -14.13 -18.40
C LYS A 84 -7.20 -13.80 -19.38
#